data_AF-A0A0A3JSA9-F1
#
_entry.id   AF-A0A0A3JSA9-F1
#
_cell.length_a   1.000
_cell.length_b   1.000
_cell.length_c   1.000
_cell.angle_alpha   90.00
_cell.angle_beta   90.00
_cell.angle_gamma   90.00
#
_symmetry.space_group_name_H-M   'P 1'
#
loop_
_entity.id
_entity.type
_entity.pdbx_description
1 polymer ?
#
loop_
_entity_poly.entity_id
_entity_poly.type
_entity_poly.pdbx_seq_one_letter_code
_entity_poly.pdbx_strand_id
1 'polypeptide(L)'
;MTIKLKIEEVIFDTLYEADVWADSIASEIYGRIYDGYITPDYKVACSLAFRLASIDECRVYTRKIIKKGEKNRYEVYVTFNI
;
A
#
# COMPACT_ATOMS: atom_id res chain seq x y z
N MET A 1 -13.32 -13.30 -3.79
CA MET A 1 -12.69 -12.22 -4.59
C MET A 1 -11.20 -12.48 -4.64
N THR A 2 -10.60 -12.40 -5.83
CA THR A 2 -9.14 -12.49 -5.99
C THR A 2 -8.58 -11.08 -5.86
N ILE A 3 -7.88 -10.79 -4.77
CA ILE A 3 -7.26 -9.49 -4.52
C ILE A 3 -6.02 -9.36 -5.41
N LYS A 4 -5.99 -8.37 -6.29
CA LYS A 4 -4.88 -8.09 -7.19
C LYS A 4 -3.90 -7.12 -6.52
N LEU A 5 -2.79 -7.64 -6.00
CA LEU A 5 -1.76 -6.85 -5.33
C LEU A 5 -0.61 -6.52 -6.29
N LYS A 6 -0.17 -5.27 -6.29
CA LYS A 6 1.09 -4.84 -6.92
C LYS A 6 2.25 -4.99 -5.93
N ILE A 7 3.41 -5.46 -6.38
CA ILE A 7 4.58 -5.70 -5.53
C ILE A 7 5.79 -5.02 -6.15
N GLU A 8 6.49 -4.17 -5.39
CA GLU A 8 7.71 -3.51 -5.82
C GLU A 8 8.73 -3.45 -4.68
N GLU A 9 10.02 -3.46 -5.02
CA GLU A 9 11.15 -3.52 -4.07
C GLU A 9 11.79 -2.16 -3.77
N VAL A 10 11.11 -1.07 -4.12
CA VAL A 10 11.65 0.28 -3.95
C VAL A 10 11.64 0.66 -2.47
N ILE A 11 12.74 1.26 -2.01
CA ILE A 11 12.89 1.85 -0.67
C ILE A 11 13.38 3.27 -0.88
N PHE A 12 12.72 4.22 -0.25
CA PHE A 12 13.07 5.63 -0.31
C PHE A 12 13.83 6.06 0.95
N ASP A 13 14.68 7.07 0.82
CA ASP A 13 15.47 7.57 1.94
C ASP A 13 14.61 8.43 2.87
N THR A 14 13.69 9.21 2.31
CA THR A 14 12.87 10.16 3.06
C THR A 14 11.40 9.74 3.13
N LEU A 15 10.68 10.26 4.14
CA LEU A 15 9.23 10.13 4.21
C LEU A 15 8.54 10.89 3.05
N TYR A 16 9.11 12.02 2.63
CA TYR A 16 8.56 12.83 1.54
C TYR A 16 8.52 12.06 0.21
N GLU A 17 9.63 11.43 -0.18
CA GLU A 17 9.68 10.60 -1.39
C GLU A 17 8.70 9.43 -1.32
N ALA A 18 8.63 8.77 -0.16
CA ALA A 18 7.70 7.67 0.07
C ALA A 18 6.23 8.10 -0.02
N ASP A 19 5.91 9.31 0.44
CA ASP A 19 4.57 9.88 0.37
C ASP A 19 4.17 10.28 -1.06
N VAL A 20 5.09 10.89 -1.81
CA VAL A 20 4.90 11.18 -3.25
C VAL A 20 4.67 9.89 -4.03
N TRP A 21 5.41 8.83 -3.71
CA TRP A 21 5.20 7.52 -4.32
C TRP A 21 3.85 6.92 -3.95
N ALA A 22 3.47 6.99 -2.67
CA ALA A 22 2.20 6.46 -2.19
C ALA A 22 0.99 7.12 -2.85
N ASP A 23 1.08 8.40 -3.24
CA ASP A 23 0.01 9.10 -3.97
C ASP A 23 -0.27 8.48 -5.34
N SER A 24 0.78 8.14 -6.10
CA SER A 24 0.67 7.42 -7.36
C SER A 24 0.00 6.05 -7.17
N ILE A 25 0.40 5.30 -6.14
CA ILE A 25 -0.18 3.98 -5.86
C ILE A 25 -1.64 4.09 -5.42
N ALA A 26 -1.99 5.09 -4.60
CA ALA A 26 -3.36 5.34 -4.19
C ALA A 26 -4.27 5.63 -5.40
N SER A 27 -3.77 6.37 -6.39
CA SER A 27 -4.48 6.64 -7.65
C SER A 27 -4.73 5.37 -8.47
N GLU A 28 -3.75 4.47 -8.56
CA GLU A 28 -3.93 3.17 -9.23
C GLU A 28 -4.98 2.29 -8.53
N ILE A 29 -4.97 2.29 -7.19
CA ILE A 29 -5.93 1.53 -6.38
C ILE A 29 -7.34 2.12 -6.50
N TYR A 30 -7.48 3.44 -6.41
CA TYR A 30 -8.76 4.12 -6.60
C TYR A 30 -9.32 3.89 -8.02
N GLY A 31 -8.45 3.88 -9.03
CA GLY A 31 -8.78 3.49 -10.40
C GLY A 31 -9.09 1.99 -10.59
N ARG A 32 -9.06 1.19 -9.52
CA ARG A 32 -9.33 -0.26 -9.50
C ARG A 32 -8.40 -1.06 -10.42
N ILE A 33 -7.19 -0.54 -10.69
CA ILE A 33 -6.15 -1.26 -11.46
C ILE A 33 -5.56 -2.38 -10.60
N TYR A 34 -5.43 -2.11 -9.30
CA TYR A 34 -5.00 -3.02 -8.24
C TYR A 34 -5.89 -2.83 -7.01
N ASP A 35 -5.98 -3.85 -6.18
CA ASP A 35 -6.72 -3.82 -4.91
C ASP A 35 -5.82 -3.51 -3.71
N GLY A 36 -4.51 -3.45 -3.93
CA GLY A 36 -3.54 -3.19 -2.88
C GLY A 36 -2.09 -3.26 -3.37
N TYR A 37 -1.18 -3.08 -2.41
CA TYR A 37 0.25 -2.91 -2.64
C TYR A 37 1.07 -3.62 -1.57
N ILE A 38 2.17 -4.26 -1.98
CA ILE A 38 3.17 -4.86 -1.09
C ILE A 38 4.50 -4.17 -1.31
N THR A 39 5.11 -3.69 -0.23
CA THR A 39 6.40 -2.98 -0.25
C THR A 39 7.29 -3.37 0.93
N PRO A 40 8.63 -3.39 0.76
CA PRO A 40 9.56 -3.47 1.88
C PRO A 40 9.68 -2.14 2.65
N ASP A 41 9.21 -1.02 2.11
CA ASP A 41 9.32 0.30 2.74
C ASP A 41 8.12 0.60 3.65
N TYR A 42 8.38 0.64 4.96
CA TYR A 42 7.36 0.96 5.96
C TYR A 42 6.76 2.36 5.75
N LYS A 43 7.55 3.33 5.28
CA LYS A 43 7.11 4.72 5.07
C LYS A 43 6.05 4.79 3.97
N VAL A 44 6.27 4.04 2.89
CA VAL A 44 5.30 3.92 1.79
C VAL A 44 4.02 3.27 2.28
N ALA A 45 4.12 2.17 3.04
CA ALA A 45 2.95 1.49 3.58
C ALA A 45 2.11 2.39 4.51
N CYS A 46 2.76 3.15 5.40
CA CYS A 46 2.09 4.11 6.27
C CYS A 46 1.39 5.23 5.48
N SER A 47 2.11 5.85 4.55
CA SER A 47 1.57 6.97 3.74
C SER A 47 0.40 6.50 2.88
N LEU A 48 0.52 5.33 2.25
CA LEU A 48 -0.53 4.74 1.43
C LEU A 48 -1.78 4.38 2.26
N ALA A 49 -1.59 3.76 3.42
CA ALA A 49 -2.71 3.39 4.29
C ALA A 49 -3.49 4.64 4.75
N PHE A 50 -2.79 5.71 5.10
CA PHE A 50 -3.43 6.97 5.52
C PHE A 50 -4.21 7.64 4.37
N ARG A 51 -3.60 7.72 3.17
CA ARG A 51 -4.26 8.25 1.97
C ARG A 51 -5.52 7.49 1.62
N LEU A 52 -5.44 6.16 1.57
CA LEU A 52 -6.61 5.31 1.24
C LEU A 52 -7.69 5.38 2.32
N ALA A 53 -7.32 5.53 3.59
CA ALA A 53 -8.28 5.68 4.69
C ALA A 53 -8.99 7.03 4.68
N SER A 54 -8.50 8.00 3.90
CA SER A 54 -9.12 9.31 3.70
C SER A 54 -10.15 9.31 2.56
N ILE A 55 -10.35 8.17 1.90
CA ILE A 55 -11.35 7.96 0.85
C ILE A 55 -12.53 7.22 1.48
N ASP A 56 -13.71 7.86 1.53
CA ASP A 56 -14.87 7.36 2.26
C ASP A 56 -15.35 5.98 1.78
N GLU A 57 -15.17 5.68 0.49
CA GLU A 57 -15.55 4.40 -0.11
C GLU A 57 -14.58 3.25 0.23
N CYS A 58 -13.38 3.57 0.73
CA CYS A 58 -12.32 2.60 0.95
C CYS A 58 -12.29 2.08 2.38
N ARG A 59 -12.45 0.77 2.56
CA ARG A 59 -12.05 0.10 3.79
C ARG A 59 -10.64 -0.44 3.66
N VAL A 60 -9.72 0.12 4.46
CA VAL A 60 -8.29 -0.23 4.41
C VAL A 60 -7.96 -1.39 5.35
N TYR A 61 -7.08 -2.27 4.88
CA TYR A 61 -6.49 -3.36 5.63
C TYR A 61 -4.98 -3.31 5.50
N THR A 62 -4.28 -3.61 6.59
CA THR A 62 -2.82 -3.64 6.62
C THR A 62 -2.31 -4.93 7.23
N ARG A 63 -1.23 -5.49 6.68
CA ARG A 63 -0.56 -6.67 7.23
C ARG A 63 0.96 -6.49 7.16
N LYS A 64 1.65 -6.85 8.25
CA LYS A 64 3.11 -6.99 8.25
C LYS A 64 3.47 -8.46 8.01
N ILE A 65 4.28 -8.71 6.99
CA ILE A 65 4.76 -10.05 6.63
C ILE A 65 6.20 -10.16 7.15
N ILE A 66 6.40 -10.99 8.17
CA ILE A 66 7.70 -11.26 8.79
C ILE A 66 8.11 -12.68 8.43
N LYS A 67 9.24 -12.82 7.73
CA LYS A 67 9.83 -14.11 7.39
C LYS A 67 11.28 -14.15 7.85
N LYS A 68 11.67 -15.25 8.51
CA LYS A 68 13.02 -15.42 9.05
C LYS A 68 14.03 -15.45 7.89
N GLY A 69 14.99 -14.52 7.91
CA GLY A 69 16.03 -14.40 6.88
C GLY A 69 15.63 -13.58 5.65
N GLU A 70 14.43 -12.99 5.62
CA GLU A 70 13.98 -12.11 4.55
C GLU A 70 13.73 -10.69 5.06
N LYS A 71 13.72 -9.71 4.14
CA LYS A 71 13.29 -8.35 4.46
C LYS A 71 11.82 -8.36 4.87
N ASN A 72 11.47 -7.62 5.92
CA ASN A 72 10.08 -7.38 6.29
C ASN A 72 9.34 -6.75 5.10
N ARG A 73 8.10 -7.20 4.88
CA ARG A 73 7.20 -6.60 3.90
C ARG A 73 5.94 -6.09 4.58
N TYR A 74 5.34 -5.09 3.97
CA TYR A 74 4.12 -4.46 4.41
C TYR A 74 3.13 -4.51 3.27
N GLU A 75 1.96 -5.06 3.55
CA GLU A 75 0.85 -5.21 2.63
C GLU A 75 -0.24 -4.22 3.05
N VAL A 76 -0.72 -3.42 2.11
CA VAL A 76 -1.84 -2.50 2.26
C VAL A 76 -2.84 -2.80 1.16
N TYR A 77 -4.08 -3.12 1.49
CA TYR A 77 -5.11 -3.40 0.50
C TYR A 77 -6.46 -2.85 0.95
N VAL A 78 -7.38 -2.70 -0.01
CA VAL A 78 -8.70 -2.13 0.25
C VAL A 78 -9.81 -3.04 -0.21
N THR A 79 -10.98 -2.84 0.37
CA THR A 79 -12.26 -3.21 -0.24
C THR A 79 -13.09 -1.96 -0.40
N PHE A 80 -13.75 -1.80 -1.53
CA PHE A 80 -14.68 -0.70 -1.74
C PHE A 80 -16.04 -1.08 -1.16
N ASN A 81 -16.55 -0.28 -0.22
CA ASN A 81 -17.93 -0.38 0.22
C ASN A 81 -18.78 0.28 -0.89
N ILE A 82 -19.59 -0.52 -1.58
CA ILE A 82 -20.60 -0.05 -2.55
C ILE A 82 -21.95 -0.08 -1.86
#